data_AF-A0A3D3JG78-F1
#
_entry.id   AF-A0A3D3JG78-F1
#
_cell.length_a   1.000
_cell.length_b   1.000
_cell.length_c   1.000
_cell.angle_alpha   90.00
_cell.angle_beta   90.00
_cell.angle_gamma   90.00
#
_symmetry.space_group_name_H-M   'P 1'
#
loop_
_entity.id
_entity.type
_entity.pdbx_description
1 polymer ?
#
loop_
_entity_poly.entity_id
_entity_poly.type
_entity_poly.pdbx_seq_one_letter_code
_entity_poly.pdbx_strand_id
1 'polypeptide(L)'
;MQSPFSSRTTQFFLFLFILGGSIWFGSAVARTIVGYDLFIPGTLTMKDQAEAVRIQTIRLHTLLASWTDISFALFGLSGIALIVRLRHLFRERGWMLMCSLLFLLMLPAGGWTAWEDYHAYTLFDRVTGVALAPAEEIIDVFLRRQQNVAFGVLSGLTGLSAVSLILIGAFRPLHRS
;
A
#
# COMPACT_ATOMS: atom_id res chain seq x y z
N MET A 1 -8.34 35.69 -7.98
CA MET A 1 -8.90 34.33 -8.20
C MET A 1 -8.68 33.51 -6.93
N GLN A 2 -9.73 32.90 -6.37
CA GLN A 2 -9.56 31.97 -5.25
C GLN A 2 -8.86 30.71 -5.74
N SER A 3 -7.89 30.20 -4.97
CA SER A 3 -7.18 28.96 -5.31
C SER A 3 -8.20 27.82 -5.50
N PRO A 4 -8.09 26.97 -6.52
CA PRO A 4 -8.99 25.83 -6.70
C PRO A 4 -8.95 24.82 -5.53
N PHE A 5 -7.91 24.92 -4.68
CA PHE A 5 -7.74 24.12 -3.47
C PHE A 5 -8.36 24.76 -2.21
N SER A 6 -9.00 25.93 -2.32
CA SER A 6 -9.56 26.66 -1.17
C SER A 6 -10.91 26.13 -0.67
N SER A 7 -11.58 25.27 -1.44
CA SER A 7 -12.83 24.66 -1.00
C SER A 7 -12.59 23.74 0.20
N ARG A 8 -13.36 23.93 1.28
CA ARG A 8 -13.28 23.11 2.51
C ARG A 8 -13.37 21.62 2.21
N THR A 9 -14.19 21.23 1.24
CA THR A 9 -14.34 19.82 0.89
C THR A 9 -13.11 19.27 0.14
N THR A 10 -12.48 20.08 -0.71
CA THR A 10 -11.21 19.70 -1.35
C THR A 10 -10.10 19.56 -0.32
N GLN A 11 -10.04 20.48 0.65
CA GLN A 11 -9.07 20.40 1.75
C GLN A 11 -9.29 19.15 2.61
N PHE A 12 -10.55 18.79 2.90
CA PHE A 12 -10.87 17.57 3.63
C PHE A 12 -10.40 16.31 2.89
N PHE A 13 -10.70 16.17 1.59
CA PHE A 13 -10.20 15.02 0.81
C PHE A 13 -8.67 15.02 0.69
N LEU A 14 -8.05 16.19 0.55
CA LEU A 14 -6.60 16.31 0.52
C LEU A 14 -5.95 15.90 1.85
N PHE A 15 -6.57 16.27 2.97
CA PHE A 15 -6.15 15.81 4.29
C PHE A 15 -6.24 14.28 4.42
N LEU A 16 -7.38 13.69 4.04
CA LEU A 16 -7.54 12.23 4.06
C LEU A 16 -6.55 11.51 3.13
N PHE A 17 -6.28 12.09 1.96
CA PHE A 17 -5.33 11.56 1.00
C PHE A 17 -3.91 11.56 1.57
N ILE A 18 -3.47 12.67 2.15
CA ILE A 18 -2.14 12.76 2.75
C ILE A 18 -2.04 11.82 3.95
N LEU A 19 -3.02 11.83 4.85
CA LEU A 19 -3.03 10.97 6.04
C LEU A 19 -3.01 9.49 5.65
N GLY A 20 -3.93 9.06 4.78
CA GLY A 20 -4.02 7.69 4.32
C GLY A 20 -2.76 7.26 3.56
N GLY A 21 -2.23 8.11 2.69
CA GLY A 21 -1.00 7.85 1.94
C GLY A 21 0.24 7.72 2.84
N SER A 22 0.36 8.56 3.86
CA SER A 22 1.47 8.49 4.82
C SER A 22 1.42 7.21 5.66
N ILE A 23 0.24 6.85 6.18
CA ILE A 23 0.08 5.62 6.97
C ILE A 23 0.30 4.40 6.08
N TRP A 24 -0.30 4.37 4.88
CA TRP A 24 -0.11 3.30 3.90
C TRP A 24 1.36 3.08 3.55
N PHE A 25 2.10 4.14 3.24
CA PHE A 25 3.51 4.03 2.88
C PHE A 25 4.36 3.56 4.07
N GLY A 26 4.13 4.13 5.26
CA GLY A 26 4.84 3.72 6.47
C GLY A 26 4.59 2.27 6.86
N SER A 27 3.33 1.82 6.82
CA SER A 27 2.96 0.43 7.11
C SER A 27 3.46 -0.53 6.03
N ALA A 28 3.49 -0.12 4.75
CA ALA A 28 4.07 -0.89 3.66
C ALA A 28 5.59 -1.12 3.84
N VAL A 29 6.32 -0.13 4.35
CA VAL A 29 7.73 -0.31 4.72
C VAL A 29 7.86 -1.24 5.93
N ALA A 30 7.09 -0.99 6.99
CA ALA A 30 7.15 -1.81 8.21
C ALA A 30 6.83 -3.29 7.95
N ARG A 31 5.77 -3.61 7.18
CA ARG A 31 5.43 -5.00 6.83
C ARG A 31 6.52 -5.67 6.02
N THR A 32 7.23 -4.91 5.19
CA THR A 32 8.32 -5.42 4.35
C THR A 32 9.50 -5.81 5.23
N ILE A 33 9.85 -4.96 6.20
CA ILE A 33 10.88 -5.25 7.20
C ILE A 33 10.52 -6.52 8.00
N VAL A 34 9.30 -6.61 8.54
CA VAL A 34 8.84 -7.77 9.31
C VAL A 34 8.81 -9.04 8.45
N GLY A 35 8.36 -8.94 7.20
CA GLY A 35 8.32 -10.08 6.28
C GLY A 35 9.71 -10.60 5.92
N TYR A 36 10.68 -9.69 5.70
CA TYR A 36 12.06 -10.06 5.39
C TYR A 36 12.84 -10.60 6.59
N ASP A 37 12.40 -10.35 7.82
CA ASP A 37 13.05 -10.91 9.00
C ASP A 37 12.93 -12.44 9.08
N LEU A 38 11.96 -13.04 8.38
CA LEU A 38 11.81 -14.50 8.28
C LEU A 38 12.86 -15.17 7.39
N PHE A 39 13.55 -14.42 6.54
CA PHE A 39 14.45 -14.96 5.51
C PHE A 39 15.91 -14.70 5.84
N ILE A 40 16.80 -15.61 5.40
CA ILE A 40 18.24 -15.36 5.44
C ILE A 40 18.53 -14.17 4.51
N PRO A 41 19.24 -13.13 4.97
CA PRO A 41 19.49 -11.93 4.17
C PRO A 41 20.04 -12.24 2.78
N GLY A 42 19.44 -11.65 1.74
CA GLY A 42 19.82 -11.87 0.34
C GLY A 42 19.26 -13.16 -0.29
N THR A 43 18.40 -13.90 0.42
CA THR A 43 17.79 -15.14 -0.09
C THR A 43 16.29 -15.19 0.21
N LEU A 44 15.58 -16.13 -0.41
CA LEU A 44 14.20 -16.50 -0.07
C LEU A 44 14.12 -17.79 0.76
N THR A 45 15.22 -18.18 1.39
CA THR A 45 15.24 -19.34 2.31
C THR A 45 14.90 -18.85 3.72
N MET A 46 13.98 -19.55 4.39
CA MET A 46 13.61 -19.19 5.75
C MET A 46 14.77 -19.46 6.73
N LYS A 47 14.91 -18.59 7.73
CA LYS A 47 15.82 -18.82 8.86
C LYS A 47 15.37 -20.05 9.65
N ASP A 48 16.33 -20.76 10.23
CA ASP A 48 16.03 -21.80 11.21
C ASP A 48 15.63 -21.15 12.54
N GLN A 49 14.32 -21.04 12.77
CA GLN A 49 13.72 -20.45 13.96
C GLN A 49 12.67 -21.40 14.56
N ALA A 50 12.38 -21.27 15.85
CA ALA A 50 11.26 -21.99 16.45
C ALA A 50 9.95 -21.67 15.73
N GLU A 51 9.09 -22.66 15.51
CA GLU A 51 7.82 -22.53 14.78
C GLU A 51 6.94 -21.40 15.36
N ALA A 52 6.85 -21.32 16.69
CA ALA A 52 6.09 -20.27 17.38
C ALA A 52 6.58 -18.86 17.03
N VAL A 53 7.89 -18.66 16.85
CA VAL A 53 8.47 -17.39 16.44
C VAL A 53 8.10 -17.07 14.99
N ARG A 54 8.18 -18.05 14.09
CA ARG A 54 7.81 -17.85 12.67
C ARG A 54 6.35 -17.46 12.51
N ILE A 55 5.44 -18.20 13.16
CA ILE A 55 4.00 -17.94 13.09
C ILE A 55 3.66 -16.58 13.68
N GLN A 56 4.29 -16.19 14.79
CA GLN A 56 4.09 -14.87 15.38
C GLN A 56 4.58 -13.74 14.44
N THR A 57 5.71 -13.92 13.76
CA THR A 57 6.21 -12.94 12.79
C THR A 57 5.30 -12.84 11.57
N ILE A 58 4.80 -13.96 11.05
CA ILE A 58 3.80 -13.96 9.96
C ILE A 58 2.52 -13.24 10.41
N ARG A 59 2.06 -13.46 11.64
CA ARG A 59 0.92 -12.74 12.21
C ARG A 59 1.17 -11.24 12.30
N LEU A 60 2.36 -10.81 12.74
CA LEU A 60 2.71 -9.38 12.77
C LEU A 60 2.70 -8.79 11.34
N HIS A 61 3.20 -9.55 10.36
CA HIS A 61 3.13 -9.17 8.96
C HIS A 61 1.68 -9.01 8.47
N THR A 62 0.78 -9.95 8.78
CA THR A 62 -0.64 -9.87 8.36
C THR A 62 -1.39 -8.74 9.06
N LEU A 63 -1.09 -8.46 10.33
CA LEU A 63 -1.67 -7.31 11.03
C LEU A 63 -1.24 -5.98 10.40
N LEU A 64 0.06 -5.82 10.10
CA LEU A 64 0.56 -4.64 9.38
C LEU A 64 -0.05 -4.53 7.98
N ALA A 65 -0.31 -5.67 7.33
CA ALA A 65 -1.00 -5.70 6.05
C ALA A 65 -2.42 -5.15 6.15
N SER A 66 -3.21 -5.54 7.16
CA SER A 66 -4.56 -5.00 7.37
C SER A 66 -4.55 -3.47 7.56
N TRP A 67 -3.60 -2.94 8.33
CA TRP A 67 -3.42 -1.48 8.46
C TRP A 67 -3.05 -0.82 7.13
N THR A 68 -2.22 -1.50 6.33
CA THR A 68 -1.84 -1.05 4.99
C THR A 68 -3.06 -0.99 4.08
N ASP A 69 -3.90 -2.01 4.08
CA ASP A 69 -5.07 -2.10 3.19
C ASP A 69 -6.16 -1.08 3.55
N ILE A 70 -6.45 -0.90 4.85
CA ILE A 70 -7.40 0.12 5.31
C ILE A 70 -6.91 1.52 4.93
N SER A 71 -5.62 1.79 5.14
CA SER A 71 -5.02 3.08 4.79
C SER A 71 -4.98 3.29 3.28
N PHE A 72 -4.73 2.23 2.51
CA PHE A 72 -4.79 2.24 1.05
C PHE A 72 -6.20 2.51 0.56
N ALA A 73 -7.24 1.94 1.18
CA ALA A 73 -8.63 2.22 0.83
C ALA A 73 -8.98 3.70 1.09
N LEU A 74 -8.56 4.25 2.24
CA LEU A 74 -8.75 5.67 2.55
C LEU A 74 -8.02 6.57 1.54
N PHE A 75 -6.76 6.25 1.22
CA PHE A 75 -5.94 6.92 0.21
C PHE A 75 -6.58 6.83 -1.19
N GLY A 76 -7.04 5.64 -1.56
CA GLY A 76 -7.73 5.30 -2.80
C GLY A 76 -8.98 6.14 -3.02
N LEU A 77 -9.91 6.07 -2.08
CA LEU A 77 -11.21 6.75 -2.16
C LEU A 77 -11.05 8.29 -2.17
N SER A 78 -10.18 8.82 -1.30
CA SER A 78 -9.92 10.26 -1.27
C SER A 78 -9.21 10.74 -2.54
N GLY A 79 -8.27 9.96 -3.08
CA GLY A 79 -7.59 10.26 -4.34
C GLY A 79 -8.53 10.27 -5.55
N ILE A 80 -9.42 9.27 -5.66
CA ILE A 80 -10.45 9.24 -6.70
C ILE A 80 -11.37 10.47 -6.57
N ALA A 81 -11.80 10.82 -5.35
CA ALA A 81 -12.60 12.01 -5.12
C ALA A 81 -11.88 13.30 -5.55
N LEU A 82 -10.58 13.42 -5.25
CA LEU A 82 -9.76 14.55 -5.71
C LEU A 82 -9.64 14.60 -7.24
N ILE A 83 -9.39 13.47 -7.89
CA ILE A 83 -9.30 13.38 -9.36
C ILE A 83 -10.59 13.87 -10.00
N VAL A 84 -11.76 13.37 -9.55
CA VAL A 84 -13.06 13.75 -10.12
C VAL A 84 -13.33 15.25 -9.95
N ARG A 85 -12.99 15.83 -8.80
CA ARG A 85 -13.25 17.26 -8.52
C ARG A 85 -12.29 18.17 -9.25
N LEU A 86 -11.02 17.80 -9.33
CA LEU A 86 -9.96 18.61 -9.91
C LEU A 86 -9.75 18.33 -11.41
N ARG A 87 -10.55 17.45 -12.03
CA ARG A 87 -10.43 17.06 -13.44
C ARG A 87 -10.40 18.22 -14.43
N HIS A 88 -11.11 19.31 -14.12
CA HIS A 88 -11.16 20.49 -14.99
C HIS A 88 -9.79 21.20 -15.10
N LEU A 89 -8.94 21.07 -14.08
CA LEU A 89 -7.61 21.67 -14.03
C LEU A 89 -6.54 20.84 -14.74
N PHE A 90 -6.85 19.60 -15.16
CA PHE A 90 -5.86 18.71 -15.79
C PHE A 90 -5.34 19.26 -17.11
N ARG A 91 -6.16 20.05 -17.83
CA ARG A 91 -5.75 20.72 -19.07
C ARG A 91 -4.80 21.89 -18.81
N GLU A 92 -4.93 22.55 -17.66
CA GLU A 92 -4.12 23.71 -17.29
C GLU A 92 -2.84 23.31 -16.56
N ARG A 93 -2.85 22.19 -15.83
CA ARG A 93 -1.80 21.75 -14.91
C ARG A 93 -1.39 20.31 -15.23
N GLY A 94 -0.46 20.15 -16.16
CA GLY A 94 -0.01 18.83 -16.64
C GLY A 94 0.49 17.90 -15.54
N TRP A 95 1.18 18.42 -14.51
CA TRP A 95 1.62 17.60 -13.37
C TRP A 95 0.46 16.93 -12.61
N MET A 96 -0.70 17.57 -12.52
CA MET A 96 -1.86 16.97 -11.84
C MET A 96 -2.39 15.77 -12.61
N LEU A 97 -2.38 15.85 -13.93
CA LEU A 97 -2.74 14.72 -14.79
C LEU A 97 -1.74 13.57 -14.60
N MET A 98 -0.44 13.86 -14.59
CA MET A 98 0.61 12.86 -14.37
C MET A 98 0.44 12.15 -13.01
N CYS A 99 0.24 12.92 -11.92
CA CYS A 99 -0.02 12.33 -10.60
C CYS A 99 -1.27 11.46 -10.60
N SER A 100 -2.33 11.90 -11.28
CA SER A 100 -3.59 11.16 -11.35
C SER A 100 -3.44 9.84 -12.10
N LEU A 101 -2.69 9.84 -13.21
CA LEU A 101 -2.41 8.61 -13.98
C LEU A 101 -1.57 7.62 -13.18
N LEU A 102 -0.48 8.08 -12.54
CA LEU A 102 0.33 7.24 -11.68
C LEU A 102 -0.50 6.65 -10.52
N PHE A 103 -1.33 7.47 -9.90
CA PHE A 103 -2.22 7.02 -8.83
C PHE A 103 -3.23 5.97 -9.31
N LEU A 104 -3.86 6.18 -10.47
CA LEU A 104 -4.81 5.20 -11.02
C LEU A 104 -4.14 3.86 -11.37
N LEU A 105 -2.88 3.86 -11.81
CA LEU A 105 -2.12 2.64 -12.05
C LEU A 105 -1.82 1.86 -10.77
N MET A 106 -1.73 2.55 -9.63
CA MET A 106 -1.51 1.91 -8.33
C MET A 106 -2.76 1.19 -7.79
N LEU A 107 -3.98 1.61 -8.19
CA LEU A 107 -5.22 1.07 -7.63
C LEU A 107 -5.43 -0.43 -7.90
N PRO A 108 -5.27 -0.96 -9.12
CA PRO A 108 -5.41 -2.40 -9.36
C PRO A 108 -4.37 -3.23 -8.61
N ALA A 109 -3.13 -2.75 -8.55
CA ALA A 109 -2.06 -3.43 -7.83
C ALA A 109 -2.36 -3.51 -6.33
N GLY A 110 -2.73 -2.39 -5.70
CA GLY A 110 -3.10 -2.38 -4.29
C GLY A 110 -4.38 -3.17 -4.00
N GLY A 111 -5.34 -3.21 -4.94
CA GLY A 111 -6.53 -4.04 -4.82
C GLY A 111 -6.23 -5.54 -4.82
N TRP A 112 -5.32 -5.99 -5.69
CA TRP A 112 -4.83 -7.37 -5.67
C TRP A 112 -4.07 -7.66 -4.37
N THR A 113 -3.21 -6.74 -3.93
CA THR A 113 -2.50 -6.90 -2.65
C THR A 113 -3.44 -7.08 -1.46
N ALA A 114 -4.47 -6.24 -1.36
CA ALA A 114 -5.47 -6.33 -0.30
C ALA A 114 -6.26 -7.66 -0.33
N TRP A 115 -6.47 -8.24 -1.52
CA TRP A 115 -7.13 -9.54 -1.66
C TRP A 115 -6.29 -10.68 -1.06
N GLU A 116 -5.01 -10.74 -1.40
CA GLU A 116 -4.08 -11.74 -0.86
C GLU A 116 -3.87 -11.56 0.66
N ASP A 117 -3.84 -10.30 1.11
CA ASP A 117 -3.72 -9.97 2.52
C ASP A 117 -4.96 -10.38 3.32
N TYR A 118 -6.15 -10.20 2.76
CA TYR A 118 -7.38 -10.71 3.35
C TYR A 118 -7.35 -12.24 3.49
N HIS A 119 -6.86 -12.96 2.48
CA HIS A 119 -6.73 -14.41 2.55
C HIS A 119 -5.78 -14.85 3.67
N ALA A 120 -4.58 -14.25 3.75
CA ALA A 120 -3.63 -14.54 4.82
C ALA A 120 -4.17 -14.16 6.22
N TYR A 121 -4.95 -13.08 6.31
CA TYR A 121 -5.57 -12.66 7.56
C TYR A 121 -6.63 -13.65 8.07
N THR A 122 -7.36 -14.34 7.17
CA THR A 122 -8.37 -15.34 7.57
C THR A 122 -7.81 -16.60 8.24
N LEU A 123 -6.49 -16.83 8.15
CA LEU A 123 -5.81 -17.95 8.80
C LEU A 123 -5.58 -17.74 10.30
N PHE A 124 -5.83 -16.53 10.80
CA PHE A 124 -5.68 -16.17 12.20
C PHE A 124 -7.00 -15.75 12.82
N ASP A 125 -7.19 -16.09 14.09
CA ASP A 125 -8.33 -15.62 14.87
C ASP A 125 -8.27 -14.11 15.07
N ARG A 126 -9.40 -13.43 14.84
CA ARG A 126 -9.46 -11.97 14.81
C ARG A 126 -9.31 -11.31 16.19
N VAL A 127 -9.61 -12.04 17.26
CA VAL A 127 -9.67 -11.50 18.62
C VAL A 127 -8.42 -11.89 19.40
N THR A 128 -8.07 -13.17 19.35
CA THR A 128 -6.97 -13.75 20.10
C THR A 128 -5.66 -13.77 19.30
N GLY A 129 -5.74 -13.75 17.97
CA GLY A 129 -4.58 -13.87 17.09
C GLY A 129 -3.99 -15.27 17.02
N VAL A 130 -4.68 -16.28 17.58
CA VAL A 130 -4.25 -17.68 17.51
C VAL A 130 -4.39 -18.18 16.07
N ALA A 131 -3.44 -18.99 15.62
CA ALA A 131 -3.52 -19.66 14.33
C ALA A 131 -4.75 -20.58 14.27
N LEU A 132 -5.60 -20.39 13.27
CA LEU A 132 -6.76 -21.26 13.01
C LEU A 132 -6.39 -22.42 12.09
N ALA A 133 -5.39 -22.22 11.23
CA ALA A 133 -4.84 -23.22 10.34
C ALA A 133 -3.53 -23.83 10.90
N PRO A 134 -3.15 -25.05 10.44
CA PRO A 134 -1.85 -25.62 10.75
C PRO A 134 -0.69 -24.69 10.34
N ALA A 135 0.41 -24.73 11.09
CA ALA A 135 1.57 -23.88 10.82
C ALA A 135 2.11 -24.04 9.39
N GLU A 136 2.11 -25.26 8.86
CA GLU A 136 2.56 -25.56 7.50
C GLU A 136 1.73 -24.83 6.43
N GLU A 137 0.40 -24.77 6.60
CA GLU A 137 -0.50 -24.08 5.68
C GLU A 137 -0.28 -22.56 5.70
N ILE A 138 -0.13 -21.99 6.89
CA ILE A 138 0.17 -20.56 7.08
C ILE A 138 1.49 -20.19 6.40
N ILE A 139 2.51 -21.03 6.58
CA ILE A 139 3.83 -20.85 5.98
C ILE A 139 3.75 -20.97 4.45
N ASP A 140 3.01 -21.95 3.90
CA ASP A 140 2.87 -22.12 2.45
C ASP A 140 2.19 -20.91 1.81
N VAL A 141 1.09 -20.42 2.39
CA VAL A 141 0.38 -19.23 1.88
C VAL A 141 1.30 -18.00 1.90
N PHE A 142 2.06 -17.82 2.99
CA PHE A 142 3.03 -16.72 3.09
C PHE A 142 4.15 -16.85 2.04
N LEU A 143 4.73 -18.03 1.87
CA LEU A 143 5.81 -18.27 0.91
C LEU A 143 5.36 -18.11 -0.53
N ARG A 144 4.21 -18.70 -0.89
CA ARG A 144 3.64 -18.62 -2.23
C ARG A 144 3.49 -17.17 -2.67
N ARG A 145 3.10 -16.31 -1.74
CA ARG A 145 3.03 -14.87 -1.97
C ARG A 145 4.41 -14.24 -2.17
N GLN A 146 5.36 -14.48 -1.28
CA GLN A 146 6.71 -13.87 -1.38
C GLN A 146 7.47 -14.34 -2.63
N GLN A 147 7.21 -15.56 -3.08
CA GLN A 147 7.80 -16.15 -4.28
C GLN A 147 7.07 -15.75 -5.57
N ASN A 148 5.90 -15.13 -5.48
CA ASN A 148 5.16 -14.68 -6.64
C ASN A 148 5.86 -13.46 -7.26
N VAL A 149 6.56 -13.69 -8.38
CA VAL A 149 7.32 -12.67 -9.09
C VAL A 149 6.43 -11.51 -9.56
N ALA A 150 5.22 -11.81 -10.06
CA ALA A 150 4.29 -10.78 -10.51
C ALA A 150 3.88 -9.86 -9.35
N PHE A 151 3.63 -10.45 -8.18
CA PHE A 151 3.33 -9.71 -6.95
C PHE A 151 4.49 -8.79 -6.54
N GLY A 152 5.73 -9.31 -6.55
CA GLY A 152 6.93 -8.54 -6.23
C GLY A 152 7.14 -7.36 -7.17
N VAL A 153 6.99 -7.59 -8.48
CA VAL A 153 7.12 -6.53 -9.50
C VAL A 153 6.03 -5.46 -9.32
N LEU A 154 4.77 -5.86 -9.16
CA LEU A 154 3.67 -4.91 -8.96
C LEU A 154 3.83 -4.08 -7.68
N SER A 155 4.27 -4.72 -6.59
CA SER A 155 4.55 -4.03 -5.32
C SER A 155 5.69 -3.03 -5.47
N GLY A 156 6.78 -3.42 -6.15
CA GLY A 156 7.90 -2.53 -6.46
C GLY A 156 7.49 -1.35 -7.33
N LEU A 157 6.73 -1.59 -8.40
CA LEU A 157 6.19 -0.53 -9.27
C LEU A 157 5.28 0.42 -8.49
N THR A 158 4.40 -0.11 -7.63
CA THR A 158 3.51 0.69 -6.78
C THR A 158 4.31 1.60 -5.84
N GLY A 159 5.38 1.06 -5.21
CA GLY A 159 6.28 1.84 -4.38
C GLY A 159 7.00 2.96 -5.16
N LEU A 160 7.53 2.65 -6.35
CA LEU A 160 8.18 3.63 -7.22
C LEU A 160 7.20 4.68 -7.75
N SER A 161 5.97 4.30 -8.08
CA SER A 161 4.90 5.22 -8.47
C SER A 161 4.55 6.17 -7.32
N ALA A 162 4.49 5.69 -6.07
CA ALA A 162 4.26 6.54 -4.91
C ALA A 162 5.36 7.59 -4.73
N VAL A 163 6.62 7.18 -4.82
CA VAL A 163 7.77 8.11 -4.76
C VAL A 163 7.70 9.12 -5.90
N SER A 164 7.40 8.65 -7.12
CA SER A 164 7.27 9.53 -8.29
C SER A 164 6.14 10.54 -8.14
N LEU A 165 5.00 10.14 -7.55
CA LEU A 165 3.86 11.02 -7.27
C LEU A 165 4.27 12.13 -6.30
N ILE A 166 5.03 11.81 -5.26
CA ILE A 166 5.56 12.80 -4.30
C ILE A 166 6.48 13.79 -5.01
N LEU A 167 7.43 13.29 -5.83
CA LEU A 167 8.38 14.14 -6.56
C LEU A 167 7.66 15.07 -7.55
N ILE A 168 6.75 14.54 -8.37
CA ILE A 168 5.98 15.34 -9.33
C ILE A 168 5.08 16.34 -8.59
N GLY A 169 4.45 15.96 -7.48
CA GLY A 169 3.62 16.84 -6.68
C GLY A 169 4.40 17.98 -6.01
N ALA A 170 5.64 17.72 -5.60
CA ALA A 170 6.53 18.71 -4.99
C ALA A 170 7.10 19.69 -6.01
N PHE A 171 7.67 19.18 -7.11
CA PHE A 171 8.33 20.01 -8.13
C PHE A 171 7.35 20.64 -9.12
N ARG A 172 6.15 20.07 -9.27
CA ARG A 172 5.07 20.55 -10.15
C ARG A 172 5.57 20.86 -11.57
N PRO A 173 6.19 19.88 -12.27
CA PRO A 173 6.67 20.10 -13.63
C PRO A 173 5.52 20.52 -14.55
N LEU A 174 5.80 21.27 -15.62
CA LEU A 174 4.77 21.70 -16.59
C LEU A 174 3.65 22.56 -15.96
N HIS A 175 3.94 23.25 -14.84
CA HIS A 175 3.07 24.32 -14.38
C HIS A 175 3.16 25.49 -15.35
N ARG A 176 2.08 25.76 -16.09
CA ARG A 176 1.99 26.96 -16.92
C ARG A 176 1.93 28.18 -16.00
N SER A 177 2.94 29.04 -16.11
CA SER A 177 2.99 30.39 -15.53
C SER A 177 1.98 31.30 -16.19
#